data_AF-A0A2P1QS30-F1
#
_entry.id   AF-A0A2P1QS30-F1
#
_cell.length_a   1.000
_cell.length_b   1.000
_cell.length_c   1.000
_cell.angle_alpha   90.00
_cell.angle_beta   90.00
_cell.angle_gamma   90.00
#
_symmetry.space_group_name_H-M   'P 1'
#
loop_
_entity.id
_entity.type
_entity.pdbx_description
1 polymer ?
#
loop_
_entity_poly.entity_id
_entity_poly.type
_entity_poly.pdbx_seq_one_letter_code
_entity_poly.pdbx_strand_id
1 'polypeptide(L)'
;MLNKVAELKKQLRIQAKSLDLSDVRDGDSASPYEEFLESAAVLAKARLTSWGVVIPDSPPYTTELRTSEVLLVKAEIVEEFGYNDGFDPEEVSTGGGEGTKVKRSRMSAQDRGEIVEGFRNKAYFLLFGKQPSESPGVA
;
A
#
# COMPACT_ATOMS: atom_id res chain seq x y z
N MET A 1 5.41 3.52 -13.33
CA MET A 1 4.10 3.62 -12.67
C MET A 1 3.01 3.59 -13.73
N LEU A 2 1.90 2.90 -13.46
CA LEU A 2 0.76 2.71 -14.36
C LEU A 2 -0.27 3.83 -14.21
N ASN A 3 -0.46 4.34 -13.00
CA ASN A 3 -1.24 5.55 -12.71
C ASN A 3 -0.33 6.78 -12.72
N LYS A 4 -0.87 7.97 -12.99
CA LYS A 4 -0.13 9.21 -12.68
C LYS A 4 -0.14 9.42 -11.17
N VAL A 5 0.88 10.09 -10.62
CA VAL A 5 1.00 10.37 -9.17
C VAL A 5 -0.30 10.98 -8.61
N ALA A 6 -0.85 11.99 -9.28
CA ALA A 6 -2.08 12.65 -8.86
C ALA A 6 -3.31 11.72 -8.84
N GLU A 7 -3.41 10.79 -9.80
CA GLU A 7 -4.49 9.80 -9.86
C GLU A 7 -4.31 8.75 -8.76
N LEU A 8 -3.07 8.31 -8.53
CA LEU A 8 -2.74 7.36 -7.48
C LEU A 8 -3.10 7.92 -6.10
N LYS A 9 -2.72 9.16 -5.80
CA LYS A 9 -3.12 9.87 -4.56
C LYS A 9 -4.65 9.87 -4.37
N LYS A 10 -5.41 10.18 -5.43
CA LYS A 10 -6.88 10.20 -5.39
C LYS A 10 -7.48 8.82 -5.11
N GLN A 11 -6.90 7.76 -5.68
CA GLN A 11 -7.39 6.39 -5.50
C GLN A 11 -7.00 5.79 -4.15
N LEU A 12 -5.81 6.12 -3.65
CA LEU A 12 -5.35 5.69 -2.33
C LEU A 12 -6.23 6.25 -1.22
N ARG A 13 -6.60 7.54 -1.33
CA ARG A 13 -7.33 8.31 -0.30
C ARG A 13 -6.58 8.42 1.04
N ILE A 14 -5.25 8.29 1.01
CA ILE A 14 -4.37 8.41 2.17
C ILE A 14 -3.68 9.77 2.10
N GLN A 15 -3.64 10.50 3.22
CA GLN A 15 -2.99 11.81 3.29
C GLN A 15 -1.53 11.65 3.69
N ALA A 16 -0.59 12.38 3.09
CA ALA A 16 0.83 12.29 3.43
C ALA A 16 1.11 12.40 4.95
N LYS A 17 0.41 13.32 5.63
CA LYS A 17 0.52 13.52 7.08
C LYS A 17 0.14 12.30 7.93
N SER A 18 -0.66 11.37 7.40
CA SER A 18 -1.01 10.14 8.12
C SER A 18 0.11 9.11 8.08
N LEU A 19 1.08 9.30 7.18
CA LEU A 19 2.30 8.51 7.05
C LEU A 19 3.52 9.26 7.61
N ASP A 20 3.30 10.38 8.31
CA ASP A 20 4.34 11.29 8.79
C ASP A 20 5.25 11.84 7.65
N LEU A 21 4.70 11.97 6.45
CA LEU A 21 5.38 12.53 5.26
C LEU A 21 4.87 13.93 4.90
N SER A 22 5.73 14.72 4.26
CA SER A 22 5.36 15.99 3.63
C SER A 22 4.82 15.76 2.22
N ASP A 23 3.75 16.45 1.84
CA ASP A 23 3.29 16.53 0.45
C ASP A 23 3.66 17.85 -0.24
N VAL A 24 4.58 18.61 0.34
CA VAL A 24 5.08 19.87 -0.24
C VAL A 24 6.27 19.56 -1.13
N ARG A 25 6.22 20.01 -2.38
CA ARG A 25 7.33 19.95 -3.34
C ARG A 25 8.33 21.07 -3.06
N ASP A 26 9.61 20.78 -3.29
CA ASP A 26 10.67 21.80 -3.30
C ASP A 26 11.08 22.11 -4.74
N GLY A 27 10.57 23.23 -5.26
CA GLY A 27 10.72 23.59 -6.67
C GLY A 27 10.13 22.54 -7.62
N ASP A 28 10.97 22.03 -8.52
CA ASP A 28 10.59 20.99 -9.48
C ASP A 28 10.70 19.56 -8.93
N SER A 29 11.28 19.38 -7.75
CA SER A 29 11.44 18.06 -7.12
C SER A 29 10.11 17.49 -6.65
N ALA A 30 10.01 16.16 -6.63
CA ALA A 30 8.88 15.46 -6.03
C ALA A 30 8.81 15.76 -4.52
N SER A 31 7.60 15.73 -3.92
CA SER A 31 7.48 15.77 -2.46
C SER A 31 7.93 14.43 -1.86
N PRO A 32 8.31 14.36 -0.57
CA PRO A 32 8.62 13.07 0.08
C PRO A 32 7.51 12.03 -0.05
N TYR A 33 6.24 12.47 -0.04
CA TYR A 33 5.12 11.57 -0.30
C TYR A 33 5.10 11.07 -1.74
N GLU A 34 5.38 11.92 -2.72
CA GLU A 34 5.47 11.53 -4.12
C GLU A 34 6.63 10.57 -4.40
N GLU A 35 7.81 10.83 -3.83
CA GLU A 35 8.98 9.96 -3.94
C GLU A 35 8.70 8.56 -3.37
N PHE A 36 8.01 8.50 -2.22
CA PHE A 36 7.55 7.23 -1.65
C PHE A 36 6.58 6.51 -2.60
N LEU A 37 5.58 7.22 -3.14
CA LEU A 37 4.60 6.62 -4.06
C LEU A 37 5.25 6.11 -5.35
N GLU A 38 6.23 6.83 -5.88
CA GLU A 38 7.01 6.40 -7.06
C GLU A 38 7.81 5.13 -6.75
N SER A 39 8.47 5.09 -5.58
CA SER A 39 9.21 3.91 -5.12
C SER A 39 8.29 2.70 -4.92
N ALA A 40 7.16 2.88 -4.24
CA ALA A 40 6.15 1.84 -4.05
C ALA A 40 5.57 1.36 -5.38
N ALA A 41 5.38 2.25 -6.36
CA ALA A 41 4.94 1.85 -7.70
C ALA A 41 5.99 1.04 -8.47
N VAL A 42 7.29 1.29 -8.26
CA VAL A 42 8.36 0.45 -8.80
C VAL A 42 8.29 -0.96 -8.20
N LEU A 43 8.11 -1.07 -6.88
CA LEU A 43 7.92 -2.36 -6.20
C LEU A 43 6.66 -3.09 -6.70
N ALA A 44 5.56 -2.38 -6.86
CA ALA A 44 4.33 -2.91 -7.45
C ALA A 44 4.58 -3.45 -8.87
N LYS A 45 5.30 -2.72 -9.73
CA LYS A 45 5.65 -3.17 -11.08
C LYS A 45 6.53 -4.43 -11.05
N ALA A 46 7.52 -4.47 -10.16
CA ALA A 46 8.38 -5.63 -9.99
C ALA A 46 7.56 -6.86 -9.56
N ARG A 47 6.61 -6.69 -8.63
CA ARG A 47 5.70 -7.76 -8.19
C ARG A 47 4.82 -8.27 -9.32
N LEU A 48 4.17 -7.38 -10.07
CA LEU A 48 3.36 -7.75 -11.24
C LEU A 48 4.18 -8.57 -12.25
N THR A 49 5.40 -8.13 -12.52
CA THR A 49 6.33 -8.84 -13.41
C THR A 49 6.68 -10.22 -12.86
N SER A 50 6.91 -10.35 -11.55
CA SER A 50 7.19 -11.64 -10.90
C SER A 50 6.02 -12.63 -10.97
N TRP A 51 4.78 -12.12 -11.09
CA TRP A 51 3.58 -12.94 -11.32
C TRP A 51 3.37 -13.32 -12.79
N GLY A 52 4.27 -12.91 -13.69
CA GLY A 52 4.15 -13.17 -15.12
C GLY A 52 3.19 -12.22 -15.84
N VAL A 53 2.82 -11.08 -15.23
CA VAL A 53 1.98 -10.07 -15.88
C VAL A 53 2.79 -9.34 -16.94
N VAL A 54 2.35 -9.41 -18.19
CA VAL A 54 2.93 -8.62 -19.29
C VAL A 54 2.36 -7.21 -19.24
N ILE A 55 3.21 -6.26 -18.89
CA ILE A 55 2.84 -4.83 -18.82
C ILE A 55 3.19 -4.19 -20.17
N PRO A 56 2.23 -3.57 -20.88
CA PRO A 56 2.53 -2.83 -22.11
C PRO A 56 3.60 -1.74 -21.88
N ASP A 57 4.42 -1.46 -22.88
CA ASP A 57 5.46 -0.43 -22.77
C ASP A 57 4.89 1.00 -22.72
N SER A 58 3.66 1.19 -23.19
CA SER A 58 3.01 2.50 -23.24
C SER A 58 1.51 2.42 -22.93
N PRO A 59 0.93 3.52 -22.40
CA PRO A 59 -0.51 3.62 -22.16
C PRO A 59 -1.31 3.59 -23.48
N PRO A 60 -2.62 3.27 -23.42
CA PRO A 60 -3.43 3.11 -22.21
C PRO A 60 -3.27 1.73 -21.54
N TYR A 61 -3.17 1.74 -20.21
CA TYR A 61 -3.21 0.52 -19.40
C TYR A 61 -4.64 0.14 -19.04
N THR A 62 -4.89 -1.16 -18.90
CA THR A 62 -6.21 -1.67 -18.48
C THR A 62 -6.56 -1.18 -17.07
N THR A 63 -7.85 -1.20 -16.75
CA THR A 63 -8.33 -0.81 -15.42
C THR A 63 -7.83 -1.78 -14.35
N GLU A 64 -7.76 -3.06 -14.66
CA GLU A 64 -7.25 -4.13 -13.81
C GLU A 64 -5.79 -3.89 -13.46
N LEU A 65 -4.93 -3.60 -14.45
CA LEU A 65 -3.51 -3.28 -14.22
C LEU A 65 -3.33 -2.06 -13.32
N ARG A 66 -4.07 -0.98 -13.60
CA ARG A 66 -4.01 0.25 -12.79
C ARG A 66 -4.52 0.05 -11.37
N THR A 67 -5.59 -0.72 -11.20
CA THR A 67 -6.17 -1.02 -9.89
C THR A 67 -5.26 -1.94 -9.08
N SER A 68 -4.62 -2.91 -9.73
CA SER A 68 -3.64 -3.78 -9.08
C SER A 68 -2.42 -3.01 -8.59
N GLU A 69 -1.93 -2.00 -9.33
CA GLU A 69 -0.90 -1.10 -8.81
C GLU A 69 -1.35 -0.39 -7.54
N VAL A 70 -2.59 0.14 -7.51
CA VAL A 70 -3.11 0.83 -6.31
C VAL A 70 -3.17 -0.11 -5.11
N LEU A 71 -3.64 -1.35 -5.30
CA LEU A 71 -3.69 -2.35 -4.24
C LEU A 71 -2.29 -2.72 -3.73
N LEU A 72 -1.32 -2.88 -4.64
CA LEU A 72 0.06 -3.18 -4.26
C LEU A 72 0.73 -2.01 -3.55
N VAL A 73 0.51 -0.77 -3.98
CA VAL A 73 1.00 0.42 -3.27
C VAL A 73 0.36 0.54 -1.88
N LYS A 74 -0.92 0.17 -1.70
CA LYS A 74 -1.53 0.07 -0.36
C LYS A 74 -0.83 -0.97 0.52
N ALA A 75 -0.42 -2.10 -0.06
CA ALA A 75 0.35 -3.10 0.66
C ALA A 75 1.69 -2.52 1.14
N GLU A 76 2.44 -1.83 0.28
CA GLU A 76 3.71 -1.18 0.66
C GLU A 76 3.51 -0.12 1.75
N ILE A 77 2.42 0.66 1.69
CA ILE A 77 2.09 1.64 2.74
C ILE A 77 1.85 0.97 4.09
N VAL A 78 1.12 -0.15 4.12
CA VAL A 78 0.86 -0.91 5.36
C VAL A 78 2.16 -1.52 5.89
N GLU A 79 2.99 -2.07 5.00
CA GLU A 79 4.25 -2.71 5.36
C GLU A 79 5.23 -1.71 6.01
N GLU A 80 5.44 -0.58 5.33
CA GLU A 80 6.38 0.47 5.76
C GLU A 80 5.88 1.25 6.97
N PHE A 81 4.63 1.73 6.95
CA PHE A 81 4.12 2.66 7.95
C PHE A 81 3.21 2.01 9.01
N GLY A 82 2.77 0.77 8.80
CA GLY A 82 1.74 0.17 9.65
C GLY A 82 0.39 0.89 9.56
N TYR A 83 0.14 1.61 8.46
CA TYR A 83 -1.09 2.35 8.24
C TYR A 83 -2.20 1.40 7.80
N ASN A 84 -3.38 1.50 8.43
CA ASN A 84 -4.60 0.81 7.99
C ASN A 84 -5.79 1.77 8.15
N ASP A 85 -6.55 1.98 7.07
CA ASP A 85 -7.74 2.85 7.04
C ASP A 85 -8.81 2.44 8.08
N GLY A 86 -8.83 1.18 8.51
CA GLY A 86 -9.76 0.65 9.51
C GLY A 86 -9.15 0.43 10.90
N PHE A 87 -7.86 0.73 11.10
CA PHE A 87 -7.22 0.61 12.41
C PHE A 87 -7.31 1.96 13.11
N ASP A 88 -8.25 2.07 14.03
CA ASP A 88 -8.32 3.19 14.96
C ASP A 88 -7.33 2.93 16.12
N PRO A 89 -6.23 3.69 16.24
CA PRO A 89 -5.31 3.54 17.36
C PRO A 89 -5.94 3.90 18.72
N GLU A 90 -7.20 4.37 18.76
CA GLU A 90 -7.94 4.71 19.97
C GLU A 90 -8.55 3.53 20.75
N GLU A 91 -8.38 2.27 20.35
CA GLU A 91 -8.65 1.13 21.25
C GLU A 91 -7.55 0.98 22.32
N VAL A 92 -7.45 1.98 23.19
CA VAL A 92 -6.71 1.90 24.45
C VAL A 92 -7.68 1.46 25.53
N SER A 93 -7.45 0.27 26.06
CA SER A 93 -8.10 -0.26 27.27
C SER A 93 -8.26 0.83 28.34
N THR A 94 -9.50 1.15 28.70
CA THR A 94 -9.85 2.04 29.80
C THR A 94 -9.46 1.39 31.14
N GLY A 95 -8.19 1.49 31.50
CA GLY A 95 -7.68 1.36 32.86
C GLY A 95 -7.42 2.75 33.43
N GLY A 96 -8.17 3.14 34.45
CA GLY A 96 -8.26 4.53 34.92
C GLY A 96 -6.98 5.12 35.53
N GLY A 97 -6.95 6.45 35.57
CA GLY A 97 -6.04 7.26 36.38
C GLY A 97 -4.82 7.79 35.64
N GLU A 98 -4.77 9.12 35.48
CA GLU A 98 -3.62 9.95 35.11
C GLU A 98 -3.12 9.91 33.65
N GLY A 99 -3.44 10.98 32.92
CA GLY A 99 -2.62 11.50 31.82
C GLY A 99 -2.39 10.57 30.64
N THR A 100 -3.39 10.39 29.79
CA THR A 100 -3.29 9.59 28.56
C THR A 100 -2.27 10.20 27.58
N LYS A 101 -1.00 9.78 27.65
CA LYS A 101 -0.07 9.89 26.53
C LYS A 101 -0.53 8.89 25.47
N VAL A 102 -1.21 9.38 24.43
CA VAL A 102 -1.60 8.58 23.26
C VAL A 102 -0.32 8.18 22.50
N LYS A 103 0.28 7.06 22.87
CA LYS A 103 1.19 6.35 21.97
C LYS A 103 0.30 5.73 20.90
N ARG A 104 0.33 6.26 19.67
CA ARG A 104 -0.18 5.54 18.49
C ARG A 104 0.46 4.16 18.51
N SER A 105 -0.28 3.14 18.95
CA SER A 105 0.24 1.77 18.96
C SER A 105 0.34 1.36 17.49
N ARG A 106 1.55 1.27 16.96
CA ARG A 106 1.76 0.79 15.58
C ARG A 106 1.29 -0.67 15.54
N MET A 107 0.58 -1.04 14.47
CA MET A 107 0.09 -2.41 14.26
C MET A 107 1.21 -3.45 14.47
N SER A 108 0.85 -4.62 15.02
CA SER A 108 1.82 -5.70 15.20
C SER A 108 2.38 -6.16 13.84
N ALA A 109 3.57 -6.76 13.82
CA ALA A 109 4.16 -7.25 12.58
C ALA A 109 3.29 -8.34 11.91
N GLN A 110 2.60 -9.14 12.72
CA GLN A 110 1.70 -10.19 12.23
C GLN A 110 0.45 -9.59 11.56
N ASP A 111 -0.23 -8.65 12.22
CA ASP A 111 -1.44 -8.02 11.66
C ASP A 111 -1.12 -7.23 10.38
N ARG A 112 0.07 -6.61 10.32
CA ARG A 112 0.56 -5.96 9.10
C ARG A 112 0.74 -6.97 7.97
N GLY A 113 1.39 -8.10 8.25
CA GLY A 113 1.58 -9.16 7.26
C GLY A 113 0.27 -9.68 6.66
N GLU A 114 -0.74 -9.90 7.51
CA GLU A 114 -2.05 -10.37 7.06
C GLU A 114 -2.76 -9.36 6.14
N ILE A 115 -2.70 -8.06 6.46
CA ILE A 115 -3.30 -7.01 5.62
C ILE A 115 -2.55 -6.85 4.31
N VAL A 116 -1.21 -6.86 4.37
CA VAL A 116 -0.32 -6.78 3.20
C VAL A 116 -0.64 -7.92 2.24
N GLU A 117 -0.71 -9.15 2.73
CA GLU A 117 -1.09 -10.31 1.91
C GLU A 117 -2.55 -10.22 1.42
N GLY A 118 -3.46 -9.67 2.21
CA GLY A 118 -4.83 -9.39 1.79
C GLY A 118 -4.91 -8.48 0.57
N PHE A 119 -4.10 -7.41 0.52
CA PHE A 119 -4.00 -6.54 -0.66
C PHE A 119 -3.36 -7.24 -1.86
N ARG A 120 -2.28 -7.99 -1.64
CA ARG A 120 -1.59 -8.76 -2.69
C ARG A 120 -2.51 -9.81 -3.31
N ASN A 121 -3.25 -10.56 -2.51
CA ASN A 121 -4.22 -11.57 -2.95
C ASN A 121 -5.38 -10.96 -3.73
N LYS A 122 -5.89 -9.79 -3.30
CA LYS A 122 -6.91 -9.04 -4.06
C LYS A 122 -6.39 -8.61 -5.42
N ALA A 123 -5.16 -8.08 -5.50
CA ALA A 123 -4.54 -7.68 -6.76
C ALA A 123 -4.32 -8.88 -7.69
N TYR A 124 -3.87 -10.01 -7.14
CA TYR A 124 -3.69 -11.26 -7.88
C TYR A 124 -5.03 -11.78 -8.42
N PHE A 125 -6.06 -11.86 -7.57
CA PHE A 125 -7.39 -12.28 -7.97
C PHE A 125 -7.97 -11.39 -9.06
N LEU A 126 -7.79 -10.07 -8.97
CA LEU A 126 -8.24 -9.13 -9.99
C LEU A 126 -7.62 -9.41 -11.36
N LEU A 127 -6.35 -9.81 -11.41
CA LEU A 127 -5.61 -10.05 -12.64
C LEU A 127 -5.87 -11.44 -13.24
N PHE A 128 -6.06 -12.45 -12.39
CA PHE A 128 -6.07 -13.85 -12.80
C PHE A 128 -7.41 -14.57 -12.57
N GLY A 129 -8.37 -13.94 -11.89
CA GLY A 129 -9.68 -14.52 -11.56
C GLY A 129 -9.63 -15.69 -10.57
N LYS A 130 -8.49 -15.91 -9.91
CA LYS A 130 -8.26 -16.98 -8.94
C LYS A 130 -7.35 -16.51 -7.83
N GLN A 131 -7.45 -17.15 -6.66
CA GLN A 131 -6.46 -16.95 -5.60
C GLN A 131 -5.10 -17.50 -6.06
N PRO A 132 -3.98 -16.91 -5.62
CA PRO A 132 -2.69 -17.53 -5.85
C PRO A 132 -2.75 -18.94 -5.25
N SER A 133 -2.36 -19.95 -6.04
CA SER A 133 -2.27 -21.30 -5.51
C SER A 133 -1.21 -21.28 -4.43
N GLU A 134 -1.55 -21.74 -3.22
CA GLU A 134 -0.55 -22.29 -2.32
C GLU A 134 0.09 -23.47 -3.06
N SER A 135 1.12 -23.23 -3.87
CA SER A 135 1.86 -24.36 -4.42
C SER A 135 2.59 -25.01 -3.23
N PRO A 136 2.39 -26.31 -3.00
CA PRO A 136 2.97 -27.01 -1.86
C PRO A 136 4.48 -27.11 -2.06
N GLY A 137 5.27 -26.68 -1.08
CA GLY A 137 6.71 -26.66 -1.25
C GLY A 137 7.52 -26.04 -0.12
N VAL A 138 7.30 -26.47 1.13
CA VAL A 138 8.40 -26.70 2.06
C VAL A 138 8.26 -28.14 2.54
N ALA A 139 9.21 -28.98 2.13
CA ALA A 139 9.41 -30.32 2.64
C ALA A 139 9.95 -30.28 4.08
#